data_AF-A0A1X7V491-F1
#
_entry.id   AF-A0A1X7V491-F1
#
_cell.length_a   1.000
_cell.length_b   1.000
_cell.length_c   1.000
_cell.angle_alpha   90.00
_cell.angle_beta   90.00
_cell.angle_gamma   90.00
#
_symmetry.space_group_name_H-M   'P 1'
#
loop_
_entity.id
_entity.type
_entity.pdbx_description
1 polymer ?
#
loop_
_entity_poly.entity_id
_entity_poly.type
_entity_poly.pdbx_seq_one_letter_code
_entity_poly.pdbx_strand_id
1 'polypeptide(L)'
;MSTDLITYLNFIAGLENATDSQLQDVIDERAQFILLGKSDMMTSIDSSIDSVFDKIDTLAKQLEEEEIAEESVKLAEDAAAVAAIWSFGLSMAAFAALAATDAALKAEIKAKEDDLNDHLSSADQDIADKVGGSCSQYITLTKKNNDFIKALSPAGLTPQTARSYLYNYMDYISRNGGVGLDNFKKYIEVARLTKDDANINSIYDILDEFSLSDDQGEEQIQKALQNIAATGINTEYLQFARAFTYGIWIYKMKISSKAINTAAEDAGIPPEEVEGSVLENMDIMGKAMATFTIVMSVVDAALNVYNIVKTVERYEANVKVFADARGQYKEFYQNLYDASVQYNQNLSSN
;
A
#
# COMPACT_ATOMS: atom_id res chain seq x y z
N MET A 1 4.67 -17.23 -19.63
CA MET A 1 5.52 -16.85 -18.47
C MET A 1 6.49 -15.72 -18.83
N SER A 2 6.96 -15.65 -20.07
CA SER A 2 7.77 -14.56 -20.60
C SER A 2 7.17 -13.17 -20.38
N THR A 3 5.84 -13.01 -20.45
CA THR A 3 5.15 -11.74 -20.22
C THR A 3 5.48 -11.11 -18.87
N ASP A 4 5.67 -11.91 -17.82
CA ASP A 4 6.05 -11.41 -16.50
C ASP A 4 7.47 -10.81 -16.53
N LEU A 5 8.43 -11.50 -17.16
CA LEU A 5 9.80 -11.00 -17.31
C LEU A 5 9.86 -9.76 -18.21
N ILE A 6 9.10 -9.76 -19.32
CA ILE A 6 8.97 -8.59 -20.22
C ILE A 6 8.43 -7.39 -19.44
N THR A 7 7.38 -7.59 -18.63
CA THR A 7 6.75 -6.51 -17.86
C THR A 7 7.69 -5.99 -16.79
N TYR A 8 8.39 -6.88 -16.09
CA TYR A 8 9.41 -6.51 -15.09
C TYR A 8 10.55 -5.69 -15.71
N LEU A 9 11.17 -6.18 -16.78
CA LEU A 9 12.28 -5.47 -17.45
C LEU A 9 11.85 -4.11 -17.99
N ASN A 10 10.67 -4.02 -18.60
CA ASN A 10 10.12 -2.76 -19.08
C ASN A 10 9.87 -1.75 -17.95
N PHE A 11 9.31 -2.22 -16.83
CA PHE A 11 9.00 -1.38 -15.69
C PHE A 11 10.28 -0.86 -15.00
N ILE A 12 11.26 -1.74 -14.74
CA ILE A 12 12.54 -1.34 -14.14
C ILE A 12 13.35 -0.45 -15.07
N ALA A 13 13.46 -0.79 -16.36
CA ALA A 13 14.16 0.06 -17.33
C ALA A 13 13.50 1.44 -17.45
N GLY A 14 12.17 1.53 -17.35
CA GLY A 14 11.43 2.79 -17.39
C GLY A 14 11.81 3.77 -16.27
N LEU A 15 12.35 3.28 -15.14
CA LEU A 15 12.84 4.11 -14.03
C LEU A 15 14.00 5.03 -14.44
N GLU A 16 14.62 4.83 -15.62
CA GLU A 16 15.62 5.75 -16.17
C GLU A 16 15.09 7.20 -16.30
N ASN A 17 13.77 7.35 -16.42
CA ASN A 17 13.10 8.64 -16.57
C ASN A 17 12.74 9.28 -15.22
N ALA A 18 12.99 8.59 -14.11
CA ALA A 18 12.74 9.11 -12.77
C ALA A 18 13.87 10.05 -12.32
N THR A 19 13.51 11.06 -11.54
CA THR A 19 14.49 11.94 -10.89
C THR A 19 15.19 11.23 -9.73
N ASP A 20 16.41 11.67 -9.41
CA ASP A 20 17.16 11.20 -8.24
C ASP A 20 16.34 11.23 -6.94
N SER A 21 15.55 12.28 -6.75
CA SER A 21 14.67 12.39 -5.58
C SER A 21 13.61 11.29 -5.57
N GLN A 22 12.97 10.99 -6.69
CA GLN A 22 11.96 9.94 -6.77
C GLN A 22 12.57 8.56 -6.53
N LEU A 23 13.78 8.31 -7.06
CA LEU A 23 14.49 7.06 -6.81
C LEU A 23 14.89 6.94 -5.33
N GLN A 24 15.37 8.02 -4.73
CA GLN A 24 15.71 8.04 -3.30
C GLN A 24 14.47 7.82 -2.42
N ASP A 25 13.33 8.44 -2.73
CA ASP A 25 12.09 8.26 -2.00
C ASP A 25 11.63 6.77 -2.00
N VAL A 26 11.85 6.04 -3.10
CA VAL A 26 11.54 4.60 -3.19
C VAL A 26 12.51 3.75 -2.38
N ILE A 27 13.81 4.09 -2.41
CA ILE A 27 14.84 3.44 -1.59
C ILE A 27 14.52 3.63 -0.10
N ASP A 28 14.18 4.86 0.28
CA ASP A 28 13.83 5.21 1.66
C ASP A 28 12.54 4.51 2.09
N GLU A 29 11.54 4.38 1.21
CA GLU A 29 10.30 3.62 1.49
C GLU A 29 10.64 2.19 1.93
N ARG A 30 11.49 1.49 1.17
CA ARG A 30 11.93 0.13 1.52
C ARG A 30 12.73 0.11 2.82
N ALA A 31 13.59 1.09 3.05
CA ALA A 31 14.37 1.18 4.28
C ALA A 31 13.45 1.29 5.51
N GLN A 32 12.41 2.13 5.41
CA GLN A 32 11.41 2.26 6.47
C GLN A 32 10.61 0.98 6.65
N PHE A 33 10.21 0.33 5.56
CA PHE A 33 9.51 -0.96 5.61
C PHE A 33 10.30 -2.01 6.38
N ILE A 34 11.60 -2.17 6.10
CA ILE A 34 12.50 -3.09 6.80
C ILE A 34 12.54 -2.80 8.31
N LEU A 35 12.50 -1.53 8.70
CA LEU A 35 12.56 -1.15 10.10
C LEU A 35 11.26 -1.46 10.87
N LEU A 36 10.11 -1.57 10.19
CA LEU A 36 8.82 -1.87 10.85
C LEU A 36 8.87 -3.18 11.64
N GLY A 37 9.30 -4.28 11.00
CA GLY A 37 9.41 -5.61 11.61
C GLY A 37 10.57 -5.74 12.61
N LYS A 38 11.36 -4.68 12.78
CA LYS A 38 12.41 -4.57 13.81
C LYS A 38 12.05 -3.59 14.93
N SER A 39 10.91 -2.91 14.81
CA SER A 39 10.45 -1.91 15.77
C SER A 39 9.54 -2.52 16.83
N ASP A 40 9.30 -1.79 17.90
CA ASP A 40 8.32 -2.08 18.95
C ASP A 40 6.92 -1.53 18.62
N MET A 41 6.65 -1.18 17.35
CA MET A 41 5.38 -0.64 16.85
C MET A 41 4.15 -1.39 17.38
N MET A 42 4.22 -2.72 17.49
CA MET A 42 3.10 -3.54 17.97
C MET A 42 2.69 -3.25 19.42
N THR A 43 3.57 -2.65 20.24
CA THR A 43 3.25 -2.33 21.64
C THR A 43 2.34 -1.11 21.79
N SER A 44 2.28 -0.24 20.77
CA SER A 44 1.53 1.02 20.80
C SER A 44 0.46 1.12 19.70
N ILE A 45 0.38 0.14 18.79
CA ILE A 45 -0.51 0.21 17.62
C ILE A 45 -1.99 0.27 18.01
N ASP A 46 -2.44 -0.65 18.86
CA ASP A 46 -3.85 -0.75 19.25
C ASP A 46 -4.28 0.50 20.02
N SER A 47 -3.48 0.96 20.97
CA SER A 47 -3.77 2.16 21.75
C SER A 47 -3.73 3.44 20.91
N SER A 48 -2.89 3.48 19.87
CA SER A 48 -2.84 4.60 18.91
C SER A 48 -4.09 4.65 18.03
N ILE A 49 -4.49 3.50 17.46
CA ILE A 49 -5.71 3.38 16.65
C ILE A 49 -6.93 3.70 17.52
N ASP A 50 -7.00 3.11 18.71
CA ASP A 50 -8.08 3.31 19.65
C ASP A 50 -8.20 4.80 20.02
N SER A 51 -7.09 5.48 20.30
CA SER A 51 -7.10 6.91 20.61
C SER A 51 -7.60 7.80 19.46
N VAL A 52 -7.33 7.45 18.20
CA VAL A 52 -7.82 8.21 17.04
C VAL A 52 -9.30 7.98 16.81
N PHE A 53 -9.73 6.72 16.85
CA PHE A 53 -11.14 6.37 16.67
C PHE A 53 -12.03 6.81 17.84
N ASP A 54 -11.53 6.80 19.08
CA ASP A 54 -12.26 7.34 20.23
C ASP A 54 -12.52 8.86 20.06
N LYS A 55 -11.60 9.59 19.40
CA LYS A 55 -11.79 11.01 19.06
C LYS A 55 -12.83 11.19 17.96
N ILE A 56 -12.79 10.37 16.91
CA ILE A 56 -13.79 10.34 15.83
C ILE A 56 -15.18 10.03 16.40
N ASP A 57 -15.30 9.00 17.25
CA ASP A 57 -16.55 8.63 17.91
C ASP A 57 -17.09 9.76 18.80
N THR A 58 -16.20 10.48 19.49
CA THR A 58 -16.58 11.63 20.33
C THR A 58 -17.09 12.79 19.49
N LEU A 59 -16.41 13.12 18.40
CA LEU A 59 -16.83 14.19 17.48
C LEU A 59 -18.16 13.85 16.80
N ALA A 60 -18.35 12.59 16.39
CA ALA A 60 -19.60 12.12 15.81
C ALA A 60 -20.78 12.20 16.80
N LYS A 61 -20.56 11.83 18.07
CA LYS A 61 -21.57 12.00 19.14
C LYS A 61 -21.91 13.45 19.41
N GLN A 62 -20.88 14.32 19.50
CA GLN A 62 -21.10 15.74 19.71
C GLN A 62 -21.87 16.37 18.55
N LEU A 63 -21.53 16.00 17.32
CA LEU A 63 -22.25 16.45 16.13
C LEU A 63 -23.73 16.00 16.17
N GLU A 64 -24.00 14.73 16.52
CA GLU A 64 -25.37 14.23 16.69
C GLU A 64 -26.13 15.03 17.76
N GLU A 65 -25.52 15.27 18.93
CA GLU A 65 -26.12 16.05 20.02
C GLU A 65 -26.48 17.48 19.56
N GLU A 66 -25.59 18.13 18.81
CA GLU A 66 -25.82 19.48 18.28
C GLU A 66 -26.86 19.49 17.14
N GLU A 67 -26.86 18.50 16.25
CA GLU A 67 -27.88 18.39 15.19
C GLU A 67 -29.28 18.07 15.78
N ILE A 68 -29.37 17.25 16.84
CA ILE A 68 -30.61 17.03 17.61
C ILE A 68 -31.05 18.32 18.32
N ALA A 69 -30.09 19.07 18.87
CA ALA A 69 -30.36 20.36 19.50
C ALA A 69 -30.87 21.39 18.48
N GLU A 70 -30.29 21.47 17.29
CA GLU A 70 -30.78 22.32 16.18
C GLU A 70 -32.18 21.89 15.74
N GLU A 71 -32.46 20.59 15.56
CA GLU A 71 -33.79 20.10 15.21
C GLU A 71 -34.81 20.42 16.32
N SER A 72 -34.40 20.32 17.58
CA SER A 72 -35.20 20.71 18.75
C SER A 72 -35.44 22.23 18.82
N VAL A 73 -34.45 23.04 18.43
CA VAL A 73 -34.56 24.50 18.30
C VAL A 73 -35.48 24.87 17.14
N LYS A 74 -35.41 24.20 15.99
CA LYS A 74 -36.35 24.38 14.87
C LYS A 74 -37.78 24.00 15.24
N LEU A 75 -37.97 22.89 15.96
CA LEU A 75 -39.28 22.50 16.50
C LEU A 75 -39.77 23.53 17.54
N ALA A 76 -38.88 24.08 18.35
CA ALA A 76 -39.19 25.16 19.28
C ALA A 76 -39.44 26.50 18.57
N GLU A 77 -38.78 26.80 17.44
CA GLU A 77 -39.05 27.94 16.56
C GLU A 77 -40.42 27.80 15.90
N ASP A 78 -40.76 26.62 15.37
CA ASP A 78 -42.08 26.32 14.82
C ASP A 78 -43.17 26.42 15.90
N ALA A 79 -42.92 25.88 17.09
CA ALA A 79 -43.83 26.02 18.23
C ALA A 79 -43.93 27.47 18.76
N ALA A 80 -42.82 28.23 18.78
CA ALA A 80 -42.79 29.63 19.17
C ALA A 80 -43.44 30.53 18.11
N ALA A 81 -43.33 30.20 16.82
CA ALA A 81 -44.04 30.86 15.73
C ALA A 81 -45.55 30.62 15.83
N VAL A 82 -45.98 29.40 16.19
CA VAL A 82 -47.40 29.08 16.50
C VAL A 82 -47.88 29.83 17.75
N ALA A 83 -47.07 29.99 18.79
CA ALA A 83 -47.39 30.75 20.00
C ALA A 83 -47.35 32.28 19.81
N ALA A 84 -46.51 32.78 18.89
CA ALA A 84 -46.38 34.20 18.54
C ALA A 84 -47.62 34.74 17.83
N ILE A 85 -48.37 33.89 17.13
CA ILE A 85 -49.68 34.23 16.56
C ILE A 85 -50.69 34.62 17.67
N TRP A 86 -50.49 34.17 18.91
CA TRP A 86 -51.44 34.34 20.02
C TRP A 86 -50.98 35.28 21.16
N SER A 87 -49.77 35.86 21.13
CA SER A 87 -49.32 36.80 22.16
C SER A 87 -48.44 37.94 21.62
N PHE A 88 -49.00 39.15 21.59
CA PHE A 88 -48.29 40.38 21.20
C PHE A 88 -47.33 40.82 22.32
N GLY A 89 -46.01 40.75 22.07
CA GLY A 89 -45.01 41.58 22.76
C GLY A 89 -43.79 40.89 23.37
N LEU A 90 -43.85 39.59 23.71
CA LEU A 90 -42.71 38.81 24.24
C LEU A 90 -42.02 37.91 23.20
N SER A 91 -42.67 37.68 22.05
CA SER A 91 -42.34 36.65 21.07
C SER A 91 -41.25 37.00 20.06
N MET A 92 -41.01 38.29 19.73
CA MET A 92 -39.93 38.66 18.80
C MET A 92 -38.52 38.56 19.40
N ALA A 93 -38.36 38.79 20.72
CA ALA A 93 -37.08 38.62 21.39
C ALA A 93 -36.73 37.14 21.57
N ALA A 94 -37.72 36.28 21.82
CA ALA A 94 -37.56 34.84 21.85
C ALA A 94 -37.26 34.26 20.45
N PHE A 95 -37.94 34.74 19.40
CA PHE A 95 -37.68 34.34 18.01
C PHE A 95 -36.31 34.82 17.51
N ALA A 96 -35.88 36.04 17.85
CA ALA A 96 -34.54 36.53 17.50
C ALA A 96 -33.42 35.80 18.28
N ALA A 97 -33.67 35.44 19.54
CA ALA A 97 -32.76 34.60 20.32
C ALA A 97 -32.70 33.17 19.77
N LEU A 98 -33.84 32.56 19.41
CA LEU A 98 -33.90 31.25 18.77
C LEU A 98 -33.25 31.26 17.38
N ALA A 99 -33.50 32.25 16.53
CA ALA A 99 -32.87 32.36 15.21
C ALA A 99 -31.36 32.65 15.29
N ALA A 100 -30.92 33.41 16.31
CA ALA A 100 -29.50 33.57 16.62
C ALA A 100 -28.89 32.27 17.18
N THR A 101 -29.69 31.47 17.90
CA THR A 101 -29.29 30.16 18.43
C THR A 101 -29.26 29.12 17.31
N ASP A 102 -30.20 29.11 16.36
CA ASP A 102 -30.23 28.28 15.14
C ASP A 102 -29.07 28.67 14.20
N ALA A 103 -28.77 29.95 14.02
CA ALA A 103 -27.59 30.37 13.25
C ALA A 103 -26.27 30.04 13.96
N ALA A 104 -26.21 30.13 15.29
CA ALA A 104 -25.05 29.73 16.08
C ALA A 104 -24.85 28.21 16.07
N LEU A 105 -25.93 27.44 16.26
CA LEU A 105 -25.95 25.97 16.17
C LEU A 105 -25.59 25.51 14.77
N LYS A 106 -26.09 26.13 13.69
CA LYS A 106 -25.65 25.82 12.31
C LYS A 106 -24.17 26.09 12.08
N ALA A 107 -23.64 27.15 12.67
CA ALA A 107 -22.21 27.45 12.60
C ALA A 107 -21.38 26.46 13.43
N GLU A 108 -21.88 26.03 14.59
CA GLU A 108 -21.26 25.05 15.48
C GLU A 108 -21.30 23.63 14.90
N ILE A 109 -22.45 23.22 14.35
CA ILE A 109 -22.64 22.00 13.56
C ILE A 109 -21.65 21.99 12.41
N LYS A 110 -21.62 23.04 11.58
CA LYS A 110 -20.68 23.11 10.46
C LYS A 110 -19.22 23.03 10.92
N ALA A 111 -18.86 23.71 12.00
CA ALA A 111 -17.50 23.62 12.55
C ALA A 111 -17.17 22.20 13.05
N LYS A 112 -18.15 21.49 13.61
CA LYS A 112 -18.02 20.07 14.02
C LYS A 112 -18.01 19.12 12.83
N GLU A 113 -18.76 19.39 11.76
CA GLU A 113 -18.69 18.65 10.50
C GLU A 113 -17.31 18.81 9.86
N ASP A 114 -16.79 20.04 9.80
CA ASP A 114 -15.45 20.34 9.30
C ASP A 114 -14.38 19.64 10.16
N ASP A 115 -14.47 19.70 11.49
CA ASP A 115 -13.53 19.03 12.42
C ASP A 115 -13.59 17.49 12.30
N LEU A 116 -14.78 16.91 12.16
CA LEU A 116 -14.95 15.47 11.94
C LEU A 116 -14.40 15.03 10.58
N ASN A 117 -14.66 15.79 9.52
CA ASN A 117 -14.12 15.53 8.19
C ASN A 117 -12.60 15.63 8.15
N ASP A 118 -12.04 16.64 8.82
CA ASP A 118 -10.58 16.81 8.94
C ASP A 118 -9.97 15.57 9.62
N HIS A 119 -10.51 15.13 10.76
CA HIS A 119 -10.01 13.95 11.48
C HIS A 119 -10.22 12.63 10.74
N LEU A 120 -11.29 12.47 9.97
CA LEU A 120 -11.49 11.30 9.12
C LEU A 120 -10.48 11.28 7.96
N SER A 121 -10.22 12.44 7.36
CA SER A 121 -9.28 12.59 6.24
C SER A 121 -7.82 12.45 6.67
N SER A 122 -7.48 12.78 7.92
CA SER A 122 -6.13 12.67 8.50
C SER A 122 -5.89 11.39 9.30
N ALA A 123 -6.90 10.54 9.49
CA ALA A 123 -6.85 9.42 10.44
C ALA A 123 -5.63 8.49 10.24
N ASP A 124 -5.25 8.20 8.99
CA ASP A 124 -4.11 7.34 8.71
C ASP A 124 -2.77 7.98 9.06
N GLN A 125 -2.63 9.30 8.83
CA GLN A 125 -1.46 10.07 9.24
C GLN A 125 -1.41 10.21 10.76
N ASP A 126 -2.53 10.49 11.42
CA ASP A 126 -2.61 10.65 12.87
C ASP A 126 -2.27 9.36 13.61
N ILE A 127 -2.75 8.21 13.11
CA ILE A 127 -2.38 6.90 13.64
C ILE A 127 -0.88 6.66 13.40
N ALA A 128 -0.39 6.88 12.18
CA ALA A 128 1.01 6.65 11.87
C ALA A 128 1.96 7.52 12.70
N ASP A 129 1.58 8.76 12.99
CA ASP A 129 2.34 9.70 13.84
C ASP A 129 2.30 9.32 15.32
N LYS A 130 1.16 8.82 15.82
CA LYS A 130 1.04 8.28 17.19
C LYS A 130 1.85 7.01 17.39
N VAL A 131 1.86 6.13 16.38
CA VAL A 131 2.73 4.96 16.35
C VAL A 131 4.20 5.40 16.26
N GLY A 132 4.47 6.42 15.45
CA GLY A 132 5.75 7.09 15.35
C GLY A 132 6.82 6.31 14.60
N GLY A 133 8.02 6.90 14.56
CA GLY A 133 9.23 6.27 14.01
C GLY A 133 9.08 5.87 12.54
N SER A 134 9.49 4.64 12.22
CA SER A 134 9.52 4.12 10.85
C SER A 134 8.13 3.95 10.24
N CYS A 135 7.08 3.84 11.06
CA CYS A 135 5.69 3.67 10.60
C CYS A 135 5.17 4.92 9.89
N SER A 136 5.26 6.08 10.55
CA SER A 136 4.88 7.39 9.95
C SER A 136 5.65 7.66 8.65
N GLN A 137 6.97 7.42 8.66
CA GLN A 137 7.80 7.63 7.49
C GLN A 137 7.45 6.69 6.34
N TYR A 138 7.19 5.41 6.62
CA TYR A 138 6.76 4.43 5.63
C TYR A 138 5.43 4.82 4.97
N ILE A 139 4.41 5.19 5.75
CA ILE A 139 3.10 5.59 5.20
C ILE A 139 3.21 6.84 4.33
N THR A 140 3.98 7.83 4.79
CA THR A 140 4.22 9.08 4.04
C THR A 140 4.88 8.79 2.69
N LEU A 141 5.96 8.01 2.68
CA LEU A 141 6.68 7.64 1.47
C LEU A 141 5.82 6.76 0.55
N THR A 142 5.07 5.82 1.11
CA THR A 142 4.17 4.93 0.34
C THR A 142 3.11 5.72 -0.42
N LYS A 143 2.49 6.72 0.22
CA LYS A 143 1.53 7.63 -0.44
C LYS A 143 2.19 8.41 -1.57
N LYS A 144 3.32 9.08 -1.28
CA LYS A 144 4.08 9.88 -2.24
C LYS A 144 4.50 9.06 -3.46
N ASN A 145 5.02 7.87 -3.24
CA ASN A 145 5.51 6.99 -4.30
C ASN A 145 4.39 6.32 -5.08
N ASN A 146 3.16 6.23 -4.54
CA ASN A 146 2.05 5.57 -5.23
C ASN A 146 1.70 6.26 -6.55
N ASP A 147 1.71 7.59 -6.58
CA ASP A 147 1.41 8.36 -7.79
C ASP A 147 2.54 8.26 -8.81
N PHE A 148 3.79 8.27 -8.34
CA PHE A 148 4.96 8.02 -9.18
C PHE A 148 4.91 6.63 -9.82
N ILE A 149 4.63 5.58 -9.03
CA ILE A 149 4.53 4.20 -9.51
C ILE A 149 3.38 4.05 -10.50
N LYS A 150 2.21 4.64 -10.24
CA LYS A 150 1.06 4.61 -11.17
C LYS A 150 1.40 5.26 -12.51
N ALA A 151 2.09 6.40 -12.49
CA ALA A 151 2.46 7.12 -13.70
C ALA A 151 3.45 6.33 -14.57
N LEU A 152 4.33 5.53 -13.94
CA LEU A 152 5.32 4.72 -14.62
C LEU A 152 4.80 3.34 -15.06
N SER A 153 3.78 2.82 -14.38
CA SER A 153 3.28 1.46 -14.59
C SER A 153 2.68 1.30 -15.99
N PRO A 154 3.13 0.31 -16.80
CA PRO A 154 2.49 0.01 -18.07
C PRO A 154 1.03 -0.42 -17.87
N ALA A 155 0.21 -0.23 -18.91
CA ALA A 155 -1.20 -0.61 -18.87
C ALA A 155 -1.36 -2.10 -18.50
N GLY A 156 -2.12 -2.37 -17.43
CA GLY A 156 -2.34 -3.72 -16.91
C GLY A 156 -1.42 -4.11 -15.75
N LEU A 157 -0.37 -3.35 -15.45
CA LEU A 157 0.42 -3.53 -14.22
C LEU A 157 -0.25 -2.78 -13.07
N THR A 158 -0.64 -3.51 -12.03
CA THR A 158 -1.25 -2.90 -10.84
C THR A 158 -0.17 -2.23 -9.98
N PRO A 159 -0.50 -1.16 -9.23
CA PRO A 159 0.46 -0.53 -8.31
C PRO A 159 1.05 -1.51 -7.29
N GLN A 160 0.28 -2.51 -6.90
CA GLN A 160 0.72 -3.58 -6.00
C GLN A 160 1.83 -4.42 -6.67
N THR A 161 1.61 -4.89 -7.89
CA THR A 161 2.62 -5.68 -8.62
C THR A 161 3.85 -4.84 -8.98
N ALA A 162 3.67 -3.58 -9.35
CA ALA A 162 4.76 -2.65 -9.63
C ALA A 162 5.66 -2.42 -8.40
N ARG A 163 5.08 -2.20 -7.21
CA ARG A 163 5.84 -2.07 -5.97
C ARG A 163 6.54 -3.38 -5.57
N SER A 164 5.89 -4.52 -5.79
CA SER A 164 6.53 -5.83 -5.63
C SER A 164 7.75 -5.99 -6.55
N TYR A 165 7.67 -5.58 -7.82
CA TYR A 165 8.84 -5.54 -8.72
C TYR A 165 9.94 -4.61 -8.22
N LEU A 166 9.61 -3.43 -7.68
CA LEU A 166 10.60 -2.52 -7.09
C LEU A 166 11.32 -3.13 -5.89
N TYR A 167 10.60 -3.80 -4.99
CA TYR A 167 11.19 -4.41 -3.80
C TYR A 167 12.05 -5.61 -4.16
N ASN A 168 11.64 -6.36 -5.19
CA ASN A 168 12.45 -7.42 -5.74
C ASN A 168 13.74 -6.89 -6.36
N TYR A 169 13.62 -5.84 -7.16
CA TYR A 169 14.73 -5.14 -7.77
C TYR A 169 15.73 -4.63 -6.71
N MET A 170 15.24 -4.00 -5.64
CA MET A 170 16.07 -3.55 -4.52
C MET A 170 16.70 -4.69 -3.73
N ASP A 171 16.03 -5.84 -3.60
CA ASP A 171 16.62 -7.03 -2.99
C ASP A 171 17.80 -7.55 -3.84
N TYR A 172 17.62 -7.65 -5.16
CA TYR A 172 18.70 -8.00 -6.08
C TYR A 172 19.88 -7.03 -5.96
N ILE A 173 19.64 -5.72 -5.95
CA ILE A 173 20.68 -4.71 -5.76
C ILE A 173 21.38 -4.87 -4.40
N SER A 174 20.64 -5.19 -3.35
CA SER A 174 21.17 -5.32 -2.00
C SER A 174 22.27 -6.38 -1.90
N ARG A 175 22.11 -7.48 -2.65
CA ARG A 175 23.07 -8.59 -2.73
C ARG A 175 24.23 -8.31 -3.67
N ASN A 176 24.05 -7.38 -4.60
CA ASN A 176 25.00 -7.05 -5.64
C ASN A 176 25.63 -5.65 -5.44
N GLY A 177 25.97 -5.32 -4.19
CA GLY A 177 26.69 -4.08 -3.84
C GLY A 177 25.96 -3.13 -2.89
N GLY A 178 24.73 -3.46 -2.47
CA GLY A 178 23.96 -2.70 -1.50
C GLY A 178 22.98 -1.70 -2.11
N VAL A 179 21.91 -1.38 -1.39
CA VAL A 179 20.84 -0.48 -1.86
C VAL A 179 21.23 0.98 -1.61
N GLY A 180 21.85 1.60 -2.60
CA GLY A 180 22.13 3.03 -2.66
C GLY A 180 21.80 3.58 -4.05
N LEU A 181 21.59 4.90 -4.16
CA LEU A 181 21.14 5.54 -5.40
C LEU A 181 22.03 5.21 -6.61
N ASP A 182 23.36 5.19 -6.44
CA ASP A 182 24.30 4.87 -7.52
C ASP A 182 24.12 3.44 -8.04
N ASN A 183 24.03 2.47 -7.12
CA ASN A 183 23.75 1.08 -7.51
C ASN A 183 22.34 0.93 -8.09
N PHE A 184 21.36 1.66 -7.56
CA PHE A 184 19.99 1.67 -8.09
C PHE A 184 19.96 2.17 -9.53
N LYS A 185 20.74 3.20 -9.90
CA LYS A 185 20.85 3.65 -11.30
C LYS A 185 21.66 2.69 -12.16
N LYS A 186 22.75 2.14 -11.62
CA LYS A 186 23.56 1.13 -12.31
C LYS A 186 22.69 -0.03 -12.77
N TYR A 187 21.84 -0.56 -11.90
CA TYR A 187 21.02 -1.72 -12.23
C TYR A 187 19.77 -1.39 -13.06
N ILE A 188 19.34 -0.11 -13.14
CA ILE A 188 18.35 0.35 -14.12
C ILE A 188 18.96 0.24 -15.52
N GLU A 189 20.20 0.70 -15.67
CA GLU A 189 20.95 0.57 -16.92
C GLU A 189 21.18 -0.89 -17.29
N VAL A 190 21.50 -1.77 -16.33
CA VAL A 190 21.55 -3.22 -16.57
C VAL A 190 20.21 -3.74 -17.07
N ALA A 191 19.08 -3.38 -16.45
CA ALA A 191 17.76 -3.82 -16.90
C ALA A 191 17.44 -3.36 -18.33
N ARG A 192 17.82 -2.11 -18.68
CA ARG A 192 17.67 -1.56 -20.03
C ARG A 192 18.52 -2.33 -21.04
N LEU A 193 19.79 -2.58 -20.72
CA LEU A 193 20.70 -3.32 -21.58
C LEU A 193 20.28 -4.80 -21.74
N THR A 194 19.77 -5.44 -20.69
CA THR A 194 19.16 -6.78 -20.77
C THR A 194 17.96 -6.79 -21.71
N LYS A 195 17.07 -5.80 -21.60
CA LYS A 195 15.88 -5.67 -22.44
C LYS A 195 16.22 -5.43 -23.91
N ASP A 196 17.25 -4.62 -24.18
CA ASP A 196 17.67 -4.24 -25.52
C ASP A 196 18.62 -5.27 -26.17
N ASP A 197 19.03 -6.31 -25.44
CA ASP A 197 19.91 -7.37 -25.97
C ASP A 197 19.20 -8.18 -27.06
N ALA A 198 19.89 -8.41 -28.18
CA ALA A 198 19.34 -9.14 -29.31
C ALA A 198 18.92 -10.59 -28.97
N ASN A 199 19.49 -11.17 -27.91
CA ASN A 199 19.25 -12.56 -27.50
C ASN A 199 18.20 -12.70 -26.38
N ILE A 200 17.62 -11.60 -25.86
CA ILE A 200 16.65 -11.67 -24.77
C ILE A 200 15.40 -12.49 -25.13
N ASN A 201 15.00 -12.47 -26.41
CA ASN A 201 13.89 -13.27 -26.91
C ASN A 201 14.13 -14.78 -26.71
N SER A 202 15.39 -15.25 -26.75
CA SER A 202 15.68 -16.64 -26.46
C SER A 202 15.38 -17.01 -25.00
N ILE A 203 15.58 -16.10 -24.04
CA ILE A 203 15.14 -16.32 -22.66
C ILE A 203 13.61 -16.38 -22.58
N TYR A 204 12.91 -15.53 -23.31
CA TYR A 204 11.44 -15.54 -23.35
C TYR A 204 10.90 -16.86 -23.92
N ASP A 205 11.48 -17.32 -25.02
CA ASP A 205 11.11 -18.59 -25.65
C ASP A 205 11.37 -19.77 -24.69
N ILE A 206 12.54 -19.83 -24.05
CA ILE A 206 12.85 -20.88 -23.07
C ILE A 206 11.87 -20.86 -21.88
N LEU A 207 11.53 -19.67 -21.36
CA LEU A 207 10.56 -19.51 -20.29
C LEU A 207 9.17 -20.03 -20.69
N ASP A 208 8.73 -19.69 -21.90
CA ASP A 208 7.42 -20.10 -22.38
C ASP A 208 7.38 -21.59 -22.70
N GLU A 209 8.38 -22.13 -23.39
CA GLU A 209 8.52 -23.56 -23.67
C GLU A 209 8.52 -24.38 -22.38
N PHE A 210 9.32 -23.97 -21.39
CA PHE A 210 9.36 -24.64 -20.09
C PHE A 210 8.01 -24.53 -19.36
N SER A 211 7.36 -23.37 -19.42
CA SER A 211 6.06 -23.17 -18.75
C SER A 211 4.90 -23.93 -19.38
N LEU A 212 4.99 -24.22 -20.68
CA LEU A 212 4.00 -24.99 -21.44
C LEU A 212 4.32 -26.49 -21.47
N SER A 213 5.48 -26.90 -20.94
CA SER A 213 5.85 -28.30 -20.81
C SER A 213 4.99 -29.00 -19.76
N ASP A 214 4.51 -30.19 -20.11
CA ASP A 214 3.83 -31.10 -19.18
C ASP A 214 4.80 -31.71 -18.15
N ASP A 215 6.10 -31.70 -18.45
CA ASP A 215 7.18 -32.15 -17.56
C ASP A 215 8.00 -30.95 -17.08
N GLN A 216 7.98 -30.73 -15.78
CA GLN A 216 8.70 -29.65 -15.08
C GLN A 216 9.63 -30.24 -13.99
N GLY A 217 10.06 -31.49 -14.17
CA GLY A 217 11.02 -32.15 -13.29
C GLY A 217 12.42 -31.53 -13.32
N GLU A 218 13.28 -31.96 -12.39
CA GLU A 218 14.65 -31.43 -12.20
C GLU A 218 15.49 -31.43 -13.49
N GLU A 219 15.37 -32.46 -14.33
CA GLU A 219 16.09 -32.54 -15.60
C GLU A 219 15.66 -31.45 -16.60
N GLN A 220 14.35 -31.13 -16.67
CA GLN A 220 13.86 -30.06 -17.53
C GLN A 220 14.24 -28.68 -17.00
N ILE A 221 14.25 -28.51 -15.67
CA ILE A 221 14.74 -27.29 -15.02
C ILE A 221 16.21 -27.09 -15.37
N GLN A 222 17.05 -28.12 -15.21
CA GLN A 222 18.47 -28.07 -15.54
C GLN A 222 18.69 -27.73 -17.02
N LYS A 223 17.93 -28.36 -17.93
CA LYS A 223 18.01 -28.08 -19.36
C LYS A 223 17.62 -26.64 -19.68
N ALA A 224 16.55 -26.12 -19.07
CA ALA A 224 16.15 -24.73 -19.23
C ALA A 224 17.23 -23.76 -18.73
N LEU A 225 17.84 -24.05 -17.57
CA LEU A 225 18.95 -23.26 -17.01
C LEU A 225 20.18 -23.25 -17.93
N GLN A 226 20.58 -24.42 -18.44
CA GLN A 226 21.69 -24.54 -19.38
C GLN A 226 21.42 -23.78 -20.69
N ASN A 227 20.19 -23.87 -21.21
CA ASN A 227 19.79 -23.14 -22.39
C ASN A 227 19.84 -21.62 -22.16
N ILE A 228 19.37 -21.14 -21.00
CA ILE A 228 19.45 -19.73 -20.62
C ILE A 228 20.91 -19.28 -20.53
N ALA A 229 21.78 -20.09 -19.89
CA ALA A 229 23.21 -19.81 -19.79
C ALA A 229 23.91 -19.74 -21.16
N ALA A 230 23.39 -20.46 -22.16
CA ALA A 230 23.93 -20.53 -23.52
C ALA A 230 23.43 -19.42 -24.48
N THR A 231 22.53 -18.53 -24.04
CA THR A 231 21.92 -17.48 -24.90
C THR A 231 22.92 -16.44 -25.44
N GLY A 232 24.13 -16.37 -24.88
CA GLY A 232 25.17 -15.44 -25.33
C GLY A 232 24.97 -13.99 -24.86
N ILE A 233 23.99 -13.73 -23.99
CA ILE A 233 23.79 -12.45 -23.30
C ILE A 233 25.01 -12.18 -22.41
N ASN A 234 25.41 -10.90 -22.29
CA ASN A 234 26.47 -10.49 -21.37
C ASN A 234 26.19 -11.03 -19.95
N THR A 235 27.21 -11.56 -19.28
CA THR A 235 27.08 -12.22 -17.98
C THR A 235 26.35 -11.38 -16.92
N GLU A 236 26.61 -10.07 -16.84
CA GLU A 236 25.95 -9.19 -15.86
C GLU A 236 24.44 -9.04 -16.16
N TYR A 237 24.08 -8.93 -17.44
CA TYR A 237 22.68 -8.78 -17.88
C TYR A 237 21.90 -10.09 -17.72
N LEU A 238 22.60 -11.20 -17.98
CA LEU A 238 22.08 -12.56 -17.86
C LEU A 238 21.85 -12.95 -16.41
N GLN A 239 22.68 -12.49 -15.47
CA GLN A 239 22.45 -12.65 -14.04
C GLN A 239 21.15 -11.95 -13.61
N PHE A 240 20.95 -10.71 -14.04
CA PHE A 240 19.73 -9.95 -13.74
C PHE A 240 18.46 -10.63 -14.26
N ALA A 241 18.47 -11.09 -15.52
CA ALA A 241 17.35 -11.82 -16.11
C ALA A 241 17.08 -13.16 -15.39
N ARG A 242 18.13 -13.91 -15.06
CA ARG A 242 18.01 -15.22 -14.38
C ARG A 242 17.42 -15.09 -12.98
N ALA A 243 17.84 -14.11 -12.20
CA ALA A 243 17.31 -13.89 -10.86
C ALA A 243 15.78 -13.72 -10.85
N PHE A 244 15.24 -12.99 -11.84
CA PHE A 244 13.79 -12.84 -11.98
C PHE A 244 13.11 -14.12 -12.52
N THR A 245 13.74 -14.82 -13.47
CA THR A 245 13.28 -16.12 -13.97
C THR A 245 13.12 -17.16 -12.85
N TYR A 246 14.10 -17.26 -11.94
CA TYR A 246 14.02 -18.17 -10.79
C TYR A 246 12.85 -17.83 -9.90
N GLY A 247 12.63 -16.54 -9.68
CA GLY A 247 11.43 -16.03 -9.07
C GLY A 247 10.17 -16.62 -9.70
N ILE A 248 9.95 -16.42 -11.00
CA ILE A 248 8.79 -16.91 -11.76
C ILE A 248 8.56 -18.41 -11.52
N TRP A 249 9.62 -19.21 -11.65
CA TRP A 249 9.54 -20.66 -11.47
C TRP A 249 9.12 -21.07 -10.04
N ILE A 250 9.69 -20.44 -9.02
CA ILE A 250 9.35 -20.74 -7.62
C ILE A 250 7.88 -20.43 -7.34
N TYR A 251 7.43 -19.23 -7.70
CA TYR A 251 6.14 -18.76 -7.20
C TYR A 251 4.97 -19.02 -8.15
N LYS A 252 5.14 -18.85 -9.47
CA LYS A 252 4.06 -19.06 -10.45
C LYS A 252 3.94 -20.53 -10.82
N MET A 253 5.07 -21.24 -10.94
CA MET A 253 5.09 -22.65 -11.32
C MET A 253 5.17 -23.60 -10.12
N LYS A 254 5.32 -23.06 -8.88
CA LYS A 254 5.39 -23.85 -7.64
C LYS A 254 6.54 -24.86 -7.62
N ILE A 255 7.63 -24.54 -8.32
CA ILE A 255 8.85 -25.34 -8.32
C ILE A 255 9.60 -25.06 -7.01
N SER A 256 10.06 -26.11 -6.33
CA SER A 256 10.78 -25.92 -5.07
C SER A 256 12.13 -25.20 -5.30
N SER A 257 12.48 -24.24 -4.45
CA SER A 257 13.78 -23.56 -4.50
C SER A 257 14.94 -24.55 -4.42
N LYS A 258 14.77 -25.65 -3.69
CA LYS A 258 15.75 -26.74 -3.63
C LYS A 258 16.02 -27.37 -4.99
N ALA A 259 14.98 -27.66 -5.78
CA ALA A 259 15.13 -28.23 -7.12
C ALA A 259 15.87 -27.27 -8.06
N ILE A 260 15.57 -25.97 -7.97
CA ILE A 260 16.27 -24.94 -8.77
C ILE A 260 17.73 -24.81 -8.35
N ASN A 261 18.02 -24.80 -7.04
CA ASN A 261 19.39 -24.75 -6.52
C ASN A 261 20.21 -25.95 -7.01
N THR A 262 19.70 -27.18 -6.86
CA THR A 262 20.37 -28.39 -7.36
C THR A 262 20.62 -28.29 -8.87
N ALA A 263 19.61 -27.95 -9.65
CA ALA A 263 19.72 -27.87 -11.10
C ALA A 263 20.68 -26.74 -11.57
N ALA A 264 20.78 -25.66 -10.81
CA ALA A 264 21.68 -24.55 -11.08
C ALA A 264 23.13 -24.88 -10.71
N GLU A 265 23.35 -25.55 -9.57
CA GLU A 265 24.65 -26.12 -9.19
C GLU A 265 25.15 -27.08 -10.28
N ASP A 266 24.29 -28.00 -10.74
CA ASP A 266 24.62 -28.95 -11.81
C ASP A 266 24.82 -28.27 -13.18
N ALA A 267 24.30 -27.05 -13.37
CA ALA A 267 24.54 -26.22 -14.54
C ALA A 267 25.78 -25.32 -14.40
N GLY A 268 26.48 -25.36 -13.27
CA GLY A 268 27.66 -24.54 -12.99
C GLY A 268 27.35 -23.06 -12.72
N ILE A 269 26.12 -22.76 -12.30
CA ILE A 269 25.68 -21.41 -11.96
C ILE A 269 26.09 -21.11 -10.51
N PRO A 270 26.73 -19.96 -10.23
CA PRO A 270 27.14 -19.61 -8.88
C PRO A 270 25.95 -19.54 -7.90
N PRO A 271 26.05 -20.11 -6.69
CA PRO A 271 24.95 -20.14 -5.71
C PRO A 271 24.37 -18.76 -5.40
N GLU A 272 25.21 -17.72 -5.38
CA GLU A 272 24.82 -16.33 -5.14
C GLU A 272 23.83 -15.77 -6.19
N GLU A 273 23.74 -16.39 -7.37
CA GLU A 273 22.79 -16.01 -8.42
C GLU A 273 21.42 -16.68 -8.25
N VAL A 274 21.35 -17.76 -7.47
CA VAL A 274 20.20 -18.68 -7.38
C VAL A 274 19.46 -18.56 -6.05
N GLU A 275 20.04 -17.87 -5.06
CA GLU A 275 19.42 -17.63 -3.75
C GLU A 275 18.03 -16.97 -3.90
N GLY A 276 16.99 -17.79 -3.84
CA GLY A 276 15.63 -17.37 -4.10
C GLY A 276 14.96 -16.77 -2.87
N SER A 277 14.71 -15.45 -2.89
CA SER A 277 13.58 -14.86 -2.12
C SER A 277 12.76 -13.86 -2.95
N VAL A 278 13.01 -13.83 -4.26
CA VAL A 278 12.55 -12.82 -5.23
C VAL A 278 11.01 -12.69 -5.30
N LEU A 279 10.29 -13.79 -5.56
CA LEU A 279 8.81 -13.75 -5.66
C LEU A 279 8.06 -14.02 -4.34
N GLU A 280 8.68 -14.66 -3.35
CA GLU A 280 8.08 -14.75 -2.00
C GLU A 280 7.96 -13.37 -1.37
N ASN A 281 9.00 -12.55 -1.51
CA ASN A 281 8.96 -11.14 -1.15
C ASN A 281 7.90 -10.37 -1.93
N MET A 282 7.63 -10.73 -3.19
CA MET A 282 6.55 -10.12 -3.96
C MET A 282 5.15 -10.49 -3.48
N ASP A 283 4.94 -11.70 -2.97
CA ASP A 283 3.67 -12.14 -2.36
C ASP A 283 3.43 -11.45 -1.02
N ILE A 284 4.47 -11.37 -0.18
CA ILE A 284 4.46 -10.65 1.09
C ILE A 284 4.12 -9.17 0.86
N MET A 285 4.80 -8.52 -0.09
CA MET A 285 4.52 -7.13 -0.45
C MET A 285 3.16 -6.96 -1.13
N GLY A 286 2.75 -7.90 -1.98
CA GLY A 286 1.45 -7.89 -2.63
C GLY A 286 0.31 -7.94 -1.61
N LYS A 287 0.44 -8.77 -0.57
CA LYS A 287 -0.50 -8.85 0.56
C LYS A 287 -0.52 -7.55 1.36
N ALA A 288 0.64 -7.01 1.74
CA ALA A 288 0.72 -5.73 2.46
C ALA A 288 0.06 -4.58 1.68
N MET A 289 0.26 -4.55 0.35
CA MET A 289 -0.29 -3.51 -0.52
C MET A 289 -1.79 -3.69 -0.84
N ALA A 290 -2.29 -4.92 -0.87
CA ALA A 290 -3.73 -5.19 -0.95
C ALA A 290 -4.44 -4.60 0.27
N THR A 291 -3.88 -4.80 1.46
CA THR A 291 -4.43 -4.25 2.70
C THR A 291 -4.33 -2.72 2.75
N PHE A 292 -3.24 -2.13 2.25
CA PHE A 292 -3.11 -0.67 2.11
C PHE A 292 -4.20 -0.07 1.20
N THR A 293 -4.53 -0.75 0.10
CA THR A 293 -5.57 -0.30 -0.84
C THR A 293 -6.96 -0.30 -0.19
N ILE A 294 -7.25 -1.30 0.64
CA ILE A 294 -8.50 -1.41 1.40
C ILE A 294 -8.63 -0.22 2.37
N VAL A 295 -7.58 0.09 3.15
CA VAL A 295 -7.64 1.21 4.12
C VAL A 295 -7.87 2.57 3.45
N MET A 296 -7.21 2.85 2.33
CA MET A 296 -7.46 4.08 1.56
C MET A 296 -8.91 4.18 1.08
N SER A 297 -9.54 3.05 0.72
CA SER A 297 -10.95 3.02 0.28
C SER A 297 -11.97 3.15 1.41
N VAL A 298 -11.59 2.81 2.64
CA VAL A 298 -12.47 2.92 3.83
C VAL A 298 -12.67 4.38 4.22
N VAL A 299 -11.62 5.21 4.12
CA VAL A 299 -11.71 6.65 4.35
C VAL A 299 -12.68 7.29 3.35
N ASP A 300 -12.56 6.94 2.06
CA ASP A 300 -13.49 7.40 1.02
C ASP A 300 -14.93 6.91 1.25
N ALA A 301 -15.12 5.66 1.71
CA ALA A 301 -16.44 5.10 2.01
C ALA A 301 -17.10 5.77 3.23
N ALA A 302 -16.32 6.07 4.28
CA ALA A 302 -16.80 6.77 5.47
C ALA A 302 -17.25 8.20 5.14
N LEU A 303 -16.47 8.94 4.35
CA LEU A 303 -16.81 10.29 3.88
C LEU A 303 -18.07 10.29 2.99
N ASN A 304 -18.27 9.25 2.17
CA ASN A 304 -19.45 9.13 1.32
C ASN A 304 -20.72 8.77 2.09
N VAL A 305 -20.67 7.88 3.09
CA VAL A 305 -21.81 7.56 3.97
C VAL A 305 -22.21 8.79 4.77
N TYR A 306 -21.23 9.53 5.27
CA TYR A 306 -21.44 10.80 5.95
C TYR A 306 -22.23 11.76 5.05
N ASN A 307 -21.85 11.99 3.80
CA ASN A 307 -22.53 12.96 2.92
C ASN A 307 -23.97 12.63 2.47
N ILE A 308 -24.51 11.43 2.73
CA ILE A 308 -25.75 10.93 2.07
C ILE A 308 -26.96 10.77 3.00
N VAL A 309 -26.78 10.49 4.30
CA VAL A 309 -27.88 10.02 5.17
C VAL A 309 -28.47 11.14 6.05
N LYS A 310 -29.77 11.06 6.38
CA LYS A 310 -30.43 11.98 7.32
C LYS A 310 -29.85 11.85 8.74
N THR A 311 -29.75 12.97 9.43
CA THR A 311 -29.20 13.24 10.77
C THR A 311 -29.20 12.08 11.78
N VAL A 312 -30.36 11.49 12.12
CA VAL A 312 -30.46 10.45 13.17
C VAL A 312 -30.09 9.04 12.66
N GLU A 313 -30.38 8.71 11.40
CA GLU A 313 -29.96 7.45 10.77
C GLU A 313 -28.45 7.47 10.44
N ARG A 314 -27.86 8.67 10.33
CA ARG A 314 -26.43 8.93 10.13
C ARG A 314 -25.61 8.36 11.28
N TYR A 315 -25.99 8.60 12.53
CA TYR A 315 -25.17 8.21 13.68
C TYR A 315 -25.08 6.69 13.87
N GLU A 316 -26.20 5.96 13.87
CA GLU A 316 -26.15 4.48 14.01
C GLU A 316 -25.40 3.81 12.85
N ALA A 317 -25.54 4.33 11.64
CA ALA A 317 -24.78 3.89 10.48
C ALA A 317 -23.29 4.23 10.62
N ASN A 318 -22.95 5.44 11.07
CA ASN A 318 -21.59 5.91 11.25
C ASN A 318 -20.86 5.18 12.38
N VAL A 319 -21.51 4.90 13.51
CA VAL A 319 -20.93 4.10 14.62
C VAL A 319 -20.49 2.73 14.11
N LYS A 320 -21.33 2.07 13.29
CA LYS A 320 -20.98 0.78 12.70
C LYS A 320 -19.81 0.93 11.71
N VAL A 321 -19.86 1.93 10.83
CA VAL A 321 -18.79 2.19 9.85
C VAL A 321 -17.47 2.52 10.53
N PHE A 322 -17.46 3.30 11.62
CA PHE A 322 -16.27 3.65 12.38
C PHE A 322 -15.73 2.46 13.17
N ALA A 323 -16.60 1.63 13.75
CA ALA A 323 -16.17 0.38 14.40
C ALA A 323 -15.55 -0.60 13.39
N ASP A 324 -16.16 -0.76 12.21
CA ASP A 324 -15.64 -1.60 11.14
C ASP A 324 -14.31 -1.04 10.60
N ALA A 325 -14.20 0.28 10.43
CA ALA A 325 -12.97 0.95 10.02
C ALA A 325 -11.86 0.78 11.06
N ARG A 326 -12.15 0.98 12.35
CA ARG A 326 -11.21 0.75 13.46
C ARG A 326 -10.64 -0.66 13.43
N GLY A 327 -11.49 -1.67 13.23
CA GLY A 327 -11.07 -3.06 13.06
C GLY A 327 -10.14 -3.26 11.85
N GLN A 328 -10.50 -2.69 10.70
CA GLN A 328 -9.70 -2.78 9.48
C GLN A 328 -8.34 -2.07 9.60
N TYR A 329 -8.25 -0.96 10.33
CA TYR A 329 -6.98 -0.31 10.64
C TYR A 329 -6.08 -1.18 11.52
N LYS A 330 -6.64 -1.88 12.52
CA LYS A 330 -5.88 -2.84 13.34
C LYS A 330 -5.33 -3.99 12.51
N GLU A 331 -6.17 -4.59 11.68
CA GLU A 331 -5.74 -5.64 10.76
C GLU A 331 -4.68 -5.15 9.77
N PHE A 332 -4.83 -3.93 9.26
CA PHE A 332 -3.85 -3.33 8.35
C PHE A 332 -2.47 -3.21 8.96
N TYR A 333 -2.35 -2.57 10.12
CA TYR A 333 -1.05 -2.36 10.75
C TYR A 333 -0.42 -3.67 11.26
N GLN A 334 -1.24 -4.62 11.70
CA GLN A 334 -0.78 -5.97 12.02
C GLN A 334 -0.20 -6.66 10.78
N ASN A 335 -0.95 -6.69 9.68
CA ASN A 335 -0.50 -7.30 8.43
C ASN A 335 0.75 -6.61 7.88
N LEU A 336 0.86 -5.29 8.03
CA LEU A 336 2.04 -4.53 7.61
C LEU A 336 3.28 -4.91 8.43
N TYR A 337 3.12 -5.04 9.76
CA TYR A 337 4.18 -5.52 10.64
C TYR A 337 4.60 -6.95 10.30
N ASP A 338 3.64 -7.87 10.19
CA ASP A 338 3.91 -9.28 9.88
C ASP A 338 4.59 -9.44 8.53
N ALA A 339 4.17 -8.67 7.52
CA ALA A 339 4.82 -8.64 6.22
C ALA A 339 6.27 -8.17 6.32
N SER A 340 6.54 -7.12 7.11
CA SER A 340 7.91 -6.67 7.34
C SER A 340 8.76 -7.68 8.10
N VAL A 341 8.20 -8.37 9.10
CA VAL A 341 8.88 -9.45 9.82
C VAL A 341 9.23 -10.59 8.86
N GLN A 342 8.27 -11.05 8.05
CA GLN A 342 8.50 -12.11 7.05
C GLN A 342 9.53 -11.68 5.99
N TYR A 343 9.44 -10.44 5.50
CA TYR A 343 10.42 -9.89 4.57
C TYR A 343 11.83 -9.87 5.17
N ASN A 344 11.97 -9.46 6.44
CA ASN A 344 13.26 -9.47 7.14
C ASN A 344 13.81 -10.89 7.36
N GLN A 345 12.95 -11.86 7.65
CA GLN A 345 13.35 -13.27 7.75
C GLN A 345 13.88 -13.77 6.41
N ASN A 346 13.21 -13.42 5.31
CA ASN A 346 13.63 -13.75 3.95
C ASN A 346 14.93 -13.05 3.55
N LEU A 347 15.23 -11.87 4.08
CA LEU A 347 16.52 -11.19 3.89
C LEU A 347 17.65 -11.82 4.72
N SER A 348 17.35 -12.38 5.89
CA SER A 348 18.35 -12.89 6.86
C SER A 348 18.60 -14.40 6.75
N SER A 349 17.75 -15.10 6.01
CA SER A 349 17.89 -16.54 5.69
C SER A 349 18.72 -16.78 4.42
N ASN A 350 19.16 -15.68 3.78
CA ASN A 350 20.18 -15.62 2.74
C ASN A 350 21.45 -15.02 3.35
#